data_AF-A0A5N7A0U6-F1
#
_entry.id   AF-A0A5N7A0U6-F1
#
_cell.length_a   1.000
_cell.length_b   1.000
_cell.length_c   1.000
_cell.angle_alpha   90.00
_cell.angle_beta   90.00
_cell.angle_gamma   90.00
#
_symmetry.space_group_name_H-M   'P 1'
#
loop_
_entity.id
_entity.type
_entity.pdbx_description
1 polymer ?
#
loop_
_entity_poly.entity_id
_entity_poly.type
_entity_poly.pdbx_seq_one_letter_code
_entity_poly.pdbx_strand_id
1 'polypeptide(L)'
;MAPDAGSYEFYPITGIPVPDPDCCAETPDQKSDPYAEINRKVPVRQDIDEWSTNQRNRRQVDLFILALEKLQKRDPKERLSYFQIAGIKPTAKRYYSMES
;
A
#
# COMPACT_ATOMS: atom_id res chain seq x y z
N MET A 1 4.75 6.04 -37.36
CA MET A 1 4.69 6.89 -36.16
C MET A 1 4.32 5.99 -34.99
N ALA A 2 5.25 5.79 -34.05
CA ALA A 2 4.91 5.11 -32.79
C ALA A 2 4.07 6.08 -31.95
N PRO A 3 3.03 5.61 -31.23
CA PRO A 3 2.29 6.46 -30.32
C PRO A 3 3.24 7.03 -29.27
N ASP A 4 3.09 8.33 -29.01
CA ASP A 4 3.66 9.06 -27.89
C ASP A 4 3.59 8.19 -26.62
N ALA A 5 4.74 7.68 -26.21
CA ALA A 5 4.89 6.99 -24.95
C ALA A 5 4.87 8.08 -23.86
N GLY A 6 3.70 8.28 -23.26
CA GLY A 6 3.53 9.18 -22.12
C GLY A 6 4.63 8.98 -21.07
N SER A 7 5.03 10.06 -20.42
CA SER A 7 6.19 10.12 -19.51
C SER A 7 6.23 8.93 -18.55
N TYR A 8 7.30 8.13 -18.62
CA TYR A 8 7.51 6.99 -17.73
C TYR A 8 7.74 7.47 -16.30
N GLU A 9 6.70 7.45 -15.47
CA GLU A 9 6.78 7.84 -14.07
C GLU A 9 7.27 6.65 -13.23
N PHE A 10 8.39 6.77 -12.52
CA PHE A 10 8.89 5.70 -11.66
C PHE A 10 8.28 5.82 -10.25
N TYR A 11 7.66 4.74 -9.76
CA TYR A 11 7.11 4.65 -8.40
C TYR A 11 8.02 3.78 -7.53
N PRO A 12 8.94 4.36 -6.74
CA PRO A 12 9.85 3.59 -5.90
C PRO A 12 9.09 2.86 -4.78
N ILE A 13 9.39 1.57 -4.59
CA ILE A 13 8.81 0.76 -3.52
C ILE A 13 9.74 0.85 -2.30
N THR A 14 9.50 1.84 -1.43
CA THR A 14 10.30 2.09 -0.21
C THR A 14 9.67 1.55 1.06
N GLY A 15 8.39 1.15 1.02
CA GLY A 15 7.62 0.75 2.20
C GLY A 15 6.89 1.92 2.86
N ILE A 16 6.36 1.71 4.06
CA ILE A 16 5.76 2.78 4.86
C ILE A 16 6.89 3.63 5.43
N PRO A 17 6.88 4.97 5.26
CA PRO A 17 7.91 5.83 5.82
C PRO A 17 7.91 5.74 7.36
N VAL A 18 9.10 5.56 7.94
CA VAL A 18 9.32 5.59 9.38
C VAL A 18 9.89 6.96 9.74
N PRO A 19 9.28 7.71 10.68
CA PRO A 19 9.83 8.98 11.12
C PRO A 19 11.20 8.77 11.79
N ASP A 20 12.23 9.49 11.33
CA ASP A 20 13.56 9.41 11.94
C ASP A 20 13.54 9.99 13.36
N PRO A 21 14.24 9.37 14.32
CA PRO A 21 14.31 9.87 15.70
C PRO A 21 15.07 11.19 15.83
N ASP A 22 15.98 11.47 14.90
CA ASP A 22 16.91 12.62 14.94
C ASP A 22 16.58 13.71 13.90
N CYS A 23 15.63 13.48 12.98
CA CYS A 23 15.25 14.46 11.97
C CYS A 23 14.04 15.25 12.46
N CYS A 24 14.33 16.46 12.94
CA CYS A 24 13.39 17.47 13.37
C CYS A 24 12.25 17.65 12.37
N ALA A 25 11.04 17.23 12.74
CA ALA A 25 9.81 17.80 12.20
C ALA A 25 8.87 18.08 13.37
N GLU A 26 9.33 18.93 14.29
CA GLU A 26 8.44 19.59 15.24
C GLU A 26 7.61 20.62 14.48
N THR A 27 6.46 20.22 13.96
CA THR A 27 5.40 21.20 13.71
C THR A 27 4.69 21.45 15.06
N PRO A 28 4.43 22.72 15.44
CA PRO A 28 3.91 23.05 16.78
C PRO A 28 2.54 22.44 17.12
N ASP A 29 1.83 21.84 16.15
CA ASP A 29 0.45 21.39 16.29
C ASP A 29 0.29 19.93 16.77
N GLN A 30 1.38 19.14 16.86
CA GLN A 30 1.29 17.71 17.19
C GLN A 30 1.20 17.37 18.69
N LYS A 31 1.19 18.37 19.58
CA LYS A 31 1.15 18.14 21.04
C LYS A 31 -0.22 17.66 21.55
N SER A 32 -1.27 17.67 20.71
CA SER A 32 -2.64 17.36 21.14
C SER A 32 -3.22 16.05 20.59
N ASP A 33 -2.52 15.36 19.69
CA ASP A 33 -3.00 14.07 19.20
C ASP A 33 -2.59 12.95 20.17
N PRO A 34 -3.53 12.28 20.86
CA PRO A 34 -3.22 11.16 21.77
C PRO A 34 -2.71 9.90 21.03
N TYR A 35 -2.50 10.00 19.72
CA TYR A 35 -1.89 8.99 18.85
C TYR A 35 -0.47 9.40 18.37
N ALA A 36 0.03 10.57 18.78
CA ALA A 36 1.38 11.05 18.47
C ALA A 36 2.48 10.27 19.22
N GLU A 37 2.11 9.33 20.10
CA GLU A 37 3.00 8.26 20.55
C GLU A 37 3.19 7.24 19.41
N ILE A 38 3.65 7.72 18.25
CA ILE A 38 4.26 6.88 17.24
C ILE A 38 5.55 6.40 17.90
N ASN A 39 5.45 5.27 18.59
CA ASN A 39 6.61 4.44 18.87
C ASN A 39 7.39 4.36 17.56
N ARG A 40 8.55 5.03 17.53
CA ARG A 40 9.47 5.18 16.38
C ARG A 40 10.15 3.84 16.02
N LYS A 41 9.39 2.74 16.17
CA LYS A 41 9.76 1.36 15.92
C LYS A 41 9.06 0.91 14.65
N VAL A 42 9.78 0.17 13.82
CA VAL A 42 9.22 -0.49 12.63
C VAL A 42 7.96 -1.27 13.04
N PRO A 43 6.78 -0.95 12.49
CA PRO A 43 5.56 -1.68 12.81
C PRO A 43 5.69 -3.16 12.44
N VAL A 44 5.33 -4.04 13.36
CA VAL A 44 5.37 -5.50 13.13
C VAL A 44 4.14 -5.92 12.34
N ARG A 45 4.32 -6.78 11.34
CA ARG A 45 3.21 -7.44 10.66
C ARG A 45 2.62 -8.50 11.60
N GLN A 46 1.36 -8.33 11.95
CA GLN A 46 0.65 -9.22 12.86
C GLN A 46 -0.06 -10.35 12.10
N ASP A 47 -0.32 -11.46 12.79
CA ASP A 47 -1.24 -12.47 12.28
C ASP A 47 -2.64 -11.86 12.08
N ILE A 48 -3.32 -12.24 10.99
CA ILE A 48 -4.56 -11.57 10.58
C ILE A 48 -5.72 -11.86 11.54
N ASP A 49 -5.80 -13.08 12.09
CA ASP A 49 -6.88 -13.49 12.97
C ASP A 49 -6.69 -12.81 14.34
N GLU A 50 -5.45 -12.78 14.85
CA GLU A 50 -5.12 -12.07 16.09
C GLU A 50 -5.29 -10.55 15.95
N TRP A 51 -4.87 -9.97 14.82
CA TRP A 51 -4.94 -8.54 14.58
C TRP A 51 -6.38 -8.04 14.45
N SER A 52 -7.21 -8.76 13.68
CA SER A 52 -8.57 -8.34 13.35
C SER A 52 -9.55 -8.48 14.51
N THR A 53 -9.34 -9.47 15.38
CA THR A 53 -10.20 -9.72 16.55
C THR A 53 -9.82 -8.85 17.76
N ASN A 54 -8.62 -8.27 17.78
CA ASN A 54 -8.17 -7.43 18.88
C ASN A 54 -8.83 -6.04 18.84
N GLN A 55 -9.60 -5.72 19.87
CA GLN A 55 -10.33 -4.46 19.98
C GLN A 55 -9.42 -3.22 19.97
N ARG A 56 -8.14 -3.34 20.38
CA ARG A 56 -7.16 -2.25 20.32
C ARG A 56 -6.81 -1.84 18.89
N ASN A 57 -6.96 -2.76 17.94
CA ASN A 57 -6.65 -2.54 16.53
C ASN A 57 -7.83 -2.02 15.71
N ARG A 58 -9.01 -1.83 16.33
CA ARG A 58 -10.25 -1.46 15.63
C ARG A 58 -10.08 -0.33 14.61
N ARG A 59 -9.37 0.74 14.97
CA ARG A 59 -9.11 1.86 14.05
C ARG A 59 -8.25 1.44 12.85
N GLN A 60 -7.24 0.60 13.05
CA GLN A 60 -6.42 0.09 11.95
C GLN A 60 -7.22 -0.84 11.04
N VAL A 61 -8.10 -1.67 11.62
CA VAL A 61 -9.02 -2.53 10.86
C VAL A 61 -9.97 -1.69 10.00
N ASP A 62 -10.60 -0.67 10.59
CA ASP A 62 -11.48 0.27 9.88
C ASP A 62 -10.72 0.96 8.72
N LEU A 63 -9.50 1.45 8.99
CA LEU A 63 -8.65 2.08 7.96
C LEU A 63 -8.27 1.12 6.84
N PHE A 64 -7.93 -0.13 7.17
CA PHE A 64 -7.57 -1.14 6.19
C PHE A 64 -8.74 -1.43 5.25
N ILE A 65 -9.95 -1.65 5.79
CA ILE A 65 -11.14 -1.93 4.99
C ILE A 65 -11.47 -0.75 4.08
N LEU A 66 -11.50 0.47 4.62
CA LEU A 66 -11.82 1.69 3.85
C LEU A 66 -10.79 1.97 2.75
N ALA A 67 -9.50 1.77 3.05
CA ALA A 67 -8.44 1.97 2.06
C ALA A 67 -8.48 0.89 0.97
N LEU A 68 -8.71 -0.36 1.33
CA LEU A 68 -8.80 -1.48 0.39
C LEU A 68 -9.99 -1.32 -0.55
N GLU A 69 -11.15 -0.91 -0.03
CA GLU A 69 -12.34 -0.62 -0.83
C GLU A 69 -12.05 0.48 -1.87
N LYS A 70 -11.42 1.58 -1.44
CA LYS A 70 -11.01 2.66 -2.35
C LYS A 70 -10.02 2.18 -3.41
N LEU A 71 -9.07 1.32 -3.05
CA LEU A 71 -8.09 0.75 -3.97
C LEU A 71 -8.75 -0.13 -5.04
N GLN A 72 -9.73 -0.94 -4.64
CA GLN A 72 -10.47 -1.83 -5.54
C GLN A 72 -11.41 -1.08 -6.48
N LYS A 73 -11.92 0.10 -6.07
CA LYS A 73 -12.80 0.95 -6.89
C LYS A 73 -12.08 1.83 -7.91
N ARG A 74 -10.74 1.88 -7.91
CA ARG A 74 -9.97 2.66 -8.90
C ARG A 74 -10.16 2.11 -10.31
N ASP A 75 -10.08 2.98 -11.32
CA ASP A 75 -10.20 2.58 -12.72
C ASP A 75 -9.10 1.55 -13.06
N PRO A 76 -9.43 0.40 -13.68
CA PRO A 76 -8.44 -0.60 -14.06
C PRO A 76 -7.30 -0.09 -14.97
N LYS A 77 -7.47 1.05 -15.63
CA LYS A 77 -6.42 1.71 -16.43
C LYS A 77 -5.42 2.49 -15.57
N GLU A 78 -5.78 2.86 -14.35
CA GLU A 78 -4.84 3.49 -13.42
C GLU A 78 -3.75 2.49 -13.02
N ARG A 79 -2.49 2.90 -13.17
CA ARG A 79 -1.31 2.07 -12.86
C ARG A 79 -1.30 1.53 -11.42
N LEU A 80 -1.82 2.29 -10.46
CA LEU A 80 -1.88 1.90 -9.05
C LEU A 80 -3.24 1.33 -8.65
N SER A 81 -4.11 0.99 -9.61
CA SER A 81 -5.34 0.26 -9.33
C SER A 81 -5.04 -1.15 -8.82
N TYR A 82 -5.97 -1.71 -8.06
CA TYR A 82 -5.90 -3.10 -7.63
C TYR A 82 -5.70 -4.06 -8.81
N PHE A 83 -6.36 -3.80 -9.94
CA PHE A 83 -6.28 -4.63 -11.14
C PHE A 83 -4.86 -4.67 -11.73
N GLN A 84 -4.22 -3.51 -11.90
CA GLN A 84 -2.86 -3.44 -12.43
C GLN A 84 -1.86 -4.09 -11.46
N ILE A 85 -1.99 -3.83 -10.15
CA ILE A 85 -1.10 -4.41 -9.13
C ILE A 85 -1.21 -5.93 -9.10
N ALA A 86 -2.42 -6.48 -9.12
CA ALA A 86 -2.65 -7.93 -9.14
C ALA A 86 -2.17 -8.58 -10.45
N GLY A 87 -2.34 -7.88 -11.57
CA GLY A 87 -1.94 -8.33 -12.91
C GLY A 87 -0.43 -8.38 -13.16
N ILE A 88 0.41 -7.80 -12.29
CA ILE A 88 1.87 -7.96 -12.35
C ILE A 88 2.28 -9.43 -12.18
N LYS A 89 1.48 -10.21 -11.42
CA LYS A 89 1.69 -11.65 -11.33
C LYS A 89 1.30 -12.28 -12.67
N PRO A 90 2.21 -12.94 -13.40
CA PRO A 90 1.86 -13.56 -14.67
C PRO A 90 0.79 -14.63 -14.41
N THR A 91 -0.39 -14.45 -14.98
CA THR A 91 -1.37 -15.53 -15.11
C THR A 91 -0.71 -16.65 -15.90
N ALA A 92 -0.71 -17.86 -15.34
CA ALA A 92 0.04 -19.02 -15.83
C ALA A 92 0.08 -19.11 -17.37
N LYS A 93 1.30 -19.33 -17.89
CA LYS A 93 1.62 -19.49 -19.31
C LYS A 93 0.58 -20.35 -20.03
N ARG A 94 -0.15 -19.76 -20.98
CA ARG A 94 -0.66 -20.53 -22.12
C ARG A 94 0.55 -20.94 -22.96
N TYR A 95 1.10 -22.12 -22.69
CA TYR A 95 1.97 -22.76 -23.66
C TYR A 95 1.13 -23.09 -24.89
N TYR A 96 1.47 -22.50 -26.03
CA TYR A 96 1.01 -22.99 -27.33
C TYR A 96 1.66 -24.35 -27.55
N SER A 97 0.85 -25.41 -27.63
CA SER A 97 1.25 -26.66 -28.27
C SER A 97 1.24 -26.39 -29.77
N MET A 98 2.42 -26.08 -30.31
CA MET A 98 2.73 -26.33 -31.72
C MET A 98 3.67 -27.52 -31.73
N GLU A 99 3.13 -28.72 -31.85
CA GLU A 99 3.85 -29.82 -32.46
C GLU A 99 2.96 -30.37 -33.59
N SER A 100 3.55 -30.37 -34.79
CA SER A 100 3.01 -30.84 -36.06
C SER A 100 3.43 -32.28 -36.31
#